data_AF-A0A9E3AXT5-F1
#
_entry.id   AF-A0A9E3AXT5-F1
#
_cell.length_a   1.000
_cell.length_b   1.000
_cell.length_c   1.000
_cell.angle_alpha   90.00
_cell.angle_beta   90.00
_cell.angle_gamma   90.00
#
_symmetry.space_group_name_H-M   'P 1'
#
loop_
_entity.id
_entity.type
_entity.pdbx_description
1 polymer ?
#
loop_
_entity_poly.entity_id
_entity_poly.type
_entity_poly.pdbx_seq_one_letter_code
_entity_poly.pdbx_strand_id
1 'polypeptide(L)'
;MRNALALAMLLAATVQADAAAWTQKRHHWQVISSVEVARAWKGFDGHGAADAPIRFDKYYTKSWGEWGWNDRLTFILAPEYSMATSSWNGGQPVAAIDVGAEAGARWRVTDSFGVLSLQATLKYAGPYDLSHG
;
A
#
# COMPACT_ATOMS: atom_id res chain seq x y z
N MET A 1 18.54 21.11 -16.66
CA MET A 1 17.17 20.74 -17.12
C MET A 1 16.52 19.64 -16.27
N ARG A 2 17.25 18.61 -15.80
CA ARG A 2 16.68 17.50 -14.99
C ARG A 2 15.97 17.92 -13.69
N ASN A 3 16.44 18.99 -13.04
CA ASN A 3 15.85 19.48 -11.77
C ASN A 3 14.60 20.35 -11.97
N ALA A 4 14.42 20.95 -13.17
CA ALA A 4 13.25 21.77 -13.47
C ALA A 4 11.99 20.92 -13.67
N LEU A 5 12.15 19.71 -14.20
CA LEU A 5 11.04 18.77 -14.39
C LEU A 5 10.50 18.25 -13.04
N ALA A 6 11.40 17.96 -12.09
CA ALA A 6 11.02 17.54 -10.74
C ALA A 6 10.27 18.65 -9.98
N LEU A 7 10.72 19.90 -10.12
CA LEU A 7 10.05 21.05 -9.50
C LEU A 7 8.69 21.35 -10.13
N ALA A 8 8.57 21.21 -11.46
CA ALA A 8 7.29 21.36 -12.16
C ALA A 8 6.28 20.27 -11.78
N MET A 9 6.73 19.02 -11.55
CA MET A 9 5.87 17.94 -11.05
C MET A 9 5.41 18.17 -9.61
N LEU A 10 6.25 18.76 -8.74
CA LEU A 10 5.86 19.11 -7.37
C LEU A 10 4.86 20.27 -7.31
N LEU A 11 4.92 21.21 -8.25
CA LEU A 11 4.02 22.37 -8.31
C LEU A 11 2.67 22.06 -8.98
N ALA A 12 2.58 21.03 -9.82
CA ALA A 12 1.32 20.58 -10.42
C ALA A 12 0.45 19.72 -9.47
N ALA A 13 0.96 19.37 -8.29
CA ALA A 13 0.31 18.47 -7.34
C ALA A 13 -0.64 19.17 -6.34
N THR A 14 -0.94 20.47 -6.49
CA THR A 14 -1.94 21.17 -5.64
C THR A 14 -3.37 20.86 -6.07
N VAL A 15 -3.64 19.62 -6.45
CA VAL A 15 -5.00 19.12 -6.54
C VAL A 15 -5.42 18.71 -5.14
N GLN A 16 -6.65 19.01 -4.78
CA GLN A 16 -7.25 18.57 -3.53
C GLN A 16 -7.24 17.04 -3.51
N ALA A 17 -6.19 16.45 -2.95
CA ALA A 17 -6.10 15.03 -2.72
C ALA A 17 -7.10 14.75 -1.60
N ASP A 18 -8.32 14.38 -1.98
CA ASP A 18 -9.25 13.77 -1.06
C ASP A 18 -8.55 12.51 -0.56
N ALA A 19 -8.05 12.58 0.68
CA ALA A 19 -7.52 11.42 1.38
C ALA A 19 -8.48 10.26 1.11
N ALA A 20 -7.98 9.08 0.77
CA ALA A 20 -8.71 7.92 0.25
C ALA A 20 -9.86 7.39 1.15
N ALA A 21 -10.36 8.17 2.11
CA ALA A 21 -11.58 7.96 2.88
C ALA A 21 -12.87 8.17 2.06
N TRP A 22 -12.85 9.01 1.00
CA TRP A 22 -14.06 9.44 0.31
C TRP A 22 -14.28 8.76 -1.05
N THR A 23 -15.52 8.67 -1.49
CA THR A 23 -15.84 8.22 -2.86
C THR A 23 -15.47 9.31 -3.86
N GLN A 24 -14.91 8.91 -4.99
CA GLN A 24 -14.63 9.79 -6.12
C GLN A 24 -15.92 10.29 -6.77
N LYS A 25 -15.89 11.54 -7.25
CA LYS A 25 -16.95 12.10 -8.10
C LYS A 25 -17.10 11.24 -9.36
N ARG A 26 -18.31 11.24 -9.93
CA ARG A 26 -18.59 10.53 -11.18
C ARG A 26 -17.56 10.88 -12.26
N HIS A 27 -17.01 9.84 -12.90
CA HIS A 27 -15.98 9.89 -13.95
C HIS A 27 -14.64 10.54 -13.56
N HIS A 28 -14.41 10.79 -12.28
CA HIS A 28 -13.10 11.22 -11.78
C HIS A 28 -12.28 10.02 -11.35
N TRP A 29 -10.97 10.15 -11.47
CA TRP A 29 -10.02 9.14 -11.04
C TRP A 29 -8.88 9.80 -10.28
N GLN A 30 -8.31 9.05 -9.35
CA GLN A 30 -7.07 9.42 -8.68
C GLN A 30 -6.18 8.20 -8.52
N VAL A 31 -4.87 8.43 -8.46
CA VAL A 31 -3.88 7.41 -8.15
C VAL A 31 -3.03 7.91 -7.00
N ILE A 32 -2.94 7.09 -5.95
CA ILE A 32 -2.14 7.36 -4.76
C ILE A 32 -1.08 6.27 -4.68
N SER A 33 0.18 6.63 -4.89
CA SER A 33 1.29 5.69 -4.77
C SER A 33 1.99 5.85 -3.44
N SER A 34 2.21 4.74 -2.73
CA SER A 34 2.91 4.68 -1.45
C SER A 34 4.15 3.79 -1.56
N VAL A 35 5.22 4.21 -0.88
CA VAL A 35 6.42 3.42 -0.66
C VAL A 35 6.61 3.28 0.83
N GLU A 36 6.69 2.05 1.32
CA GLU A 36 6.96 1.70 2.71
C GLU A 36 8.33 1.01 2.78
N VAL A 37 9.15 1.46 3.73
CA VAL A 37 10.43 0.82 4.04
C VAL A 37 10.39 0.41 5.50
N ALA A 38 10.50 -0.89 5.77
CA ALA A 38 10.50 -1.44 7.11
C ALA A 38 11.85 -2.10 7.43
N ARG A 39 12.37 -1.86 8.64
CA ARG A 39 13.59 -2.48 9.13
C ARG A 39 13.39 -3.05 10.53
N ALA A 40 13.88 -4.25 10.77
CA ALA A 40 13.92 -4.85 12.11
C ALA A 40 15.27 -5.50 12.38
N TRP A 41 15.75 -5.35 13.61
CA TRP A 41 17.03 -5.91 14.11
C TRP A 41 16.84 -6.90 15.28
N LYS A 42 15.60 -7.19 15.65
CA LYS A 42 15.22 -8.09 16.77
C LYS A 42 13.98 -8.88 16.38
N GLY A 43 14.04 -10.20 16.56
CA GLY A 43 12.88 -11.08 16.53
C GLY A 43 12.22 -11.13 17.91
N PHE A 44 10.94 -11.49 17.94
CA PHE A 44 10.21 -11.75 19.18
C PHE A 44 9.52 -13.11 19.06
N ASP A 45 9.54 -13.88 20.15
CA ASP A 45 8.85 -15.16 20.23
C ASP A 45 7.34 -14.99 20.46
N GLY A 46 6.61 -16.11 20.53
CA GLY A 46 5.16 -16.11 20.80
C GLY A 46 4.74 -15.55 22.17
N HIS A 47 5.70 -15.31 23.08
CA HIS A 47 5.47 -14.72 24.41
C HIS A 47 5.92 -13.26 24.47
N GLY A 48 6.39 -12.69 23.35
CA GLY A 48 6.89 -11.31 23.28
C GLY A 48 8.28 -11.13 23.88
N ALA A 49 9.00 -12.21 24.20
CA ALA A 49 10.40 -12.14 24.58
C ALA A 49 11.27 -11.95 23.33
N ALA A 50 12.35 -11.16 23.46
CA ALA A 50 13.29 -11.01 22.37
C ALA A 50 13.97 -12.37 22.08
N ASP A 51 13.88 -12.80 20.82
CA ASP A 51 14.53 -14.01 20.31
C ASP A 51 15.89 -13.66 19.67
N ALA A 52 16.48 -14.60 18.92
CA ALA A 52 17.71 -14.44 18.18
C ALA A 52 17.72 -13.14 17.33
N PRO A 53 18.90 -12.52 17.15
CA PRO A 53 19.02 -11.32 16.34
C PRO A 53 18.60 -11.64 14.91
N ILE A 54 17.68 -10.84 14.38
CA ILE A 54 17.28 -10.89 12.98
C ILE A 54 17.81 -9.64 12.30
N ARG A 55 18.04 -9.70 11.00
CA ARG A 55 18.08 -8.52 10.15
C ARG A 55 16.98 -8.67 9.14
N PHE A 56 16.00 -7.78 9.16
CA PHE A 56 14.90 -7.76 8.22
C PHE A 56 14.84 -6.38 7.57
N ASP A 57 14.92 -6.33 6.26
CA ASP A 57 14.79 -5.13 5.44
C ASP A 57 13.69 -5.38 4.41
N LYS A 58 12.61 -4.60 4.41
CA LYS A 58 11.50 -4.71 3.45
C LYS A 58 11.26 -3.40 2.74
N TYR A 59 11.10 -3.48 1.43
CA TYR A 59 10.63 -2.43 0.54
C TYR A 59 9.29 -2.85 -0.02
N TYR A 60 8.27 -2.02 0.17
CA TYR A 60 6.93 -2.29 -0.30
C TYR A 60 6.39 -1.09 -1.05
N THR A 61 5.86 -1.32 -2.23
CA THR A 61 5.26 -0.29 -3.07
C THR A 61 3.84 -0.69 -3.42
N LYS A 62 2.92 0.24 -3.29
CA LYS A 62 1.50 0.05 -3.64
C LYS A 62 1.02 1.26 -4.41
N SER A 63 0.29 1.05 -5.48
CA SER A 63 -0.32 2.13 -6.26
C SER A 63 -1.83 1.98 -6.20
N TRP A 64 -2.49 2.78 -5.38
CA TRP A 64 -3.93 2.76 -5.15
C TRP A 64 -4.67 3.60 -6.18
N GLY A 65 -5.27 2.96 -7.17
CA GLY A 65 -6.11 3.59 -8.18
C GLY A 65 -7.58 3.60 -7.75
N GLU A 66 -8.22 4.76 -7.84
CA GLU A 66 -9.65 4.93 -7.58
C GLU A 66 -10.36 5.51 -8.80
N TRP A 67 -11.54 5.00 -9.11
CA TRP A 67 -12.39 5.51 -10.18
C TRP A 67 -13.84 5.65 -9.73
N GLY A 68 -14.39 6.87 -9.81
CA GLY A 68 -15.77 7.17 -9.48
C GLY A 68 -16.72 6.71 -10.59
N TRP A 69 -17.40 5.58 -10.38
CA TRP A 69 -18.45 5.12 -11.28
C TRP A 69 -19.64 6.10 -11.27
N ASN A 70 -20.04 6.50 -10.06
CA ASN A 70 -20.99 7.58 -9.79
C ASN A 70 -20.65 8.25 -8.46
N ASP A 71 -21.41 9.27 -8.05
CA ASP A 71 -21.12 10.02 -6.81
C ASP A 71 -21.34 9.22 -5.51
N ARG A 72 -21.72 7.94 -5.60
CA ARG A 72 -21.89 7.03 -4.47
C ARG A 72 -21.00 5.80 -4.54
N LEU A 73 -20.43 5.46 -5.70
CA LEU A 73 -19.68 4.22 -5.89
C LEU A 73 -18.33 4.50 -6.54
N THR A 74 -17.27 4.02 -5.91
CA THR A 74 -15.90 4.10 -6.40
C THR A 74 -15.31 2.71 -6.50
N PHE A 75 -14.74 2.39 -7.66
CA PHE A 75 -13.95 1.18 -7.85
C PHE A 75 -12.50 1.43 -7.46
N ILE A 76 -11.86 0.40 -6.91
CA ILE A 76 -10.50 0.42 -6.41
C ILE A 76 -9.72 -0.70 -7.10
N LEU A 77 -8.52 -0.37 -7.59
CA LEU A 77 -7.52 -1.33 -8.02
C LEU A 77 -6.16 -0.89 -7.50
N ALA A 78 -5.45 -1.78 -6.81
CA ALA A 78 -4.17 -1.49 -6.21
C ALA A 78 -3.15 -2.61 -6.45
N PRO A 79 -2.34 -2.55 -7.52
CA PRO A 79 -1.16 -3.40 -7.65
C PRO A 79 -0.16 -3.12 -6.53
N GLU A 80 0.49 -4.19 -6.09
CA GLU A 80 1.45 -4.22 -4.99
C GLU A 80 2.72 -4.95 -5.41
N TYR A 81 3.86 -4.45 -4.94
CA TYR A 81 5.16 -5.08 -5.11
C TYR A 81 5.92 -5.03 -3.80
N SER A 82 6.55 -6.13 -3.41
CA SER A 82 7.33 -6.26 -2.19
C SER A 82 8.67 -6.90 -2.47
N MET A 83 9.72 -6.39 -1.85
CA MET A 83 11.03 -7.01 -1.77
C MET A 83 11.44 -7.07 -0.30
N ALA A 84 11.80 -8.24 0.20
CA ALA A 84 12.27 -8.42 1.57
C ALA A 84 13.59 -9.18 1.58
N THR A 85 14.49 -8.77 2.46
CA THR A 85 15.71 -9.49 2.79
C THR A 85 15.71 -9.80 4.28
N SER A 86 15.89 -11.06 4.64
CA SER A 86 15.96 -11.51 6.03
C SER A 86 17.25 -12.28 6.30
N SER A 87 17.81 -12.15 7.49
CA SER A 87 18.80 -13.07 8.02
C SER A 87 18.52 -13.37 9.49
N TRP A 88 18.69 -14.64 9.87
CA TRP A 88 18.47 -15.11 11.24
C TRP A 88 19.80 -15.46 11.89
N ASN A 89 20.05 -14.93 13.08
CA ASN A 89 21.24 -15.19 13.90
C ASN A 89 22.58 -15.05 13.15
N GLY A 90 22.70 -14.03 12.28
CA GLY A 90 23.90 -13.81 11.47
C GLY A 90 24.11 -14.82 10.33
N GLY A 91 23.11 -15.67 10.05
CA GLY A 91 23.10 -16.56 8.90
C GLY A 91 23.09 -15.82 7.55
N GLN A 92 23.14 -16.59 6.46
CA GLN A 92 23.12 -16.03 5.11
C GLN A 92 21.81 -15.28 4.86
N PRO A 93 21.86 -14.07 4.27
CA PRO A 93 20.64 -13.35 3.90
C PRO A 93 19.84 -14.09 2.83
N VAL A 94 18.53 -14.21 3.05
CA VAL A 94 17.56 -14.71 2.07
C VAL A 94 16.78 -13.52 1.54
N ALA A 95 16.65 -13.42 0.22
CA ALA A 95 15.88 -12.38 -0.45
C ALA A 95 14.63 -12.98 -1.09
N ALA A 96 13.51 -12.27 -0.99
CA ALA A 96 12.24 -12.65 -1.58
C ALA A 96 11.61 -11.45 -2.29
N ILE A 97 10.95 -11.73 -3.40
CA ILE A 97 10.20 -10.75 -4.20
C ILE A 97 8.79 -11.28 -4.37
N ASP A 98 7.81 -10.41 -4.19
CA ASP A 98 6.40 -10.77 -4.32
C ASP A 98 5.62 -9.67 -5.04
N VAL A 99 4.56 -10.09 -5.75
CA VAL A 99 3.63 -9.23 -6.47
C VAL A 99 2.20 -9.61 -6.10
N GLY A 100 1.40 -8.59 -5.82
CA GLY A 100 0.01 -8.76 -5.45
C GLY A 100 -0.88 -7.74 -6.14
N ALA A 101 -2.17 -7.92 -6.02
CA ALA A 101 -3.15 -6.93 -6.41
C ALA A 101 -4.33 -6.95 -5.44
N GLU A 102 -4.80 -5.78 -5.04
CA GLU A 102 -6.06 -5.61 -4.33
C GLU A 102 -7.08 -4.98 -5.28
N ALA A 103 -8.30 -5.49 -5.29
CA ALA A 103 -9.40 -4.90 -6.05
C ALA A 103 -10.65 -4.82 -5.18
N GLY A 104 -11.48 -3.81 -5.40
CA GLY A 104 -12.71 -3.69 -4.63
C GLY A 104 -13.53 -2.47 -4.98
N ALA A 105 -14.43 -2.12 -4.07
CA ALA A 105 -15.30 -0.98 -4.22
C ALA A 105 -15.60 -0.31 -2.88
N ARG A 106 -15.86 1.00 -2.94
CA ARG A 106 -16.31 1.82 -1.84
C ARG A 106 -17.67 2.42 -2.19
N TRP A 107 -18.65 2.22 -1.31
CA TRP A 107 -20.01 2.73 -1.45
C TRP A 107 -20.32 3.75 -0.35
N ARG A 108 -20.81 4.93 -0.75
CA ARG A 108 -21.27 5.99 0.16
C ARG A 108 -22.69 5.68 0.63
N VAL A 109 -22.83 5.49 1.93
CA VAL A 109 -24.10 5.17 2.61
C VAL A 109 -24.92 6.43 2.86
N THR A 110 -24.30 7.50 3.38
CA THR A 110 -24.95 8.79 3.63
C THR A 110 -23.93 9.93 3.65
N ASP A 111 -24.41 11.16 3.41
CA ASP A 111 -23.69 12.43 3.54
C ASP A 111 -24.41 13.44 4.47
N SER A 112 -25.54 13.06 5.07
CA SER A 112 -26.45 14.00 5.74
C SER A 112 -25.88 14.66 7.00
N PHE A 113 -24.88 14.05 7.65
CA PHE A 113 -24.25 14.56 8.88
C PHE A 113 -22.73 14.41 8.84
N GLY A 114 -22.17 14.37 7.63
CA GLY A 114 -20.84 13.86 7.34
C GLY A 114 -20.91 12.66 6.42
N VAL A 115 -19.80 12.29 5.80
CA VAL A 115 -19.77 11.19 4.84
C VAL A 115 -19.51 9.88 5.57
N LEU A 116 -20.41 8.91 5.35
CA LEU A 116 -20.25 7.53 5.80
C LEU A 116 -20.13 6.63 4.56
N SER A 117 -19.12 5.76 4.55
CA SER A 117 -18.88 4.83 3.45
C SER A 117 -18.58 3.41 3.97
N LEU A 118 -18.89 2.42 3.13
CA LEU A 118 -18.51 1.03 3.31
C LEU A 118 -17.54 0.66 2.19
N GLN A 119 -16.43 0.00 2.53
CA GLN A 119 -15.46 -0.48 1.57
C GLN A 119 -15.30 -1.99 1.72
N ALA A 120 -15.31 -2.69 0.60
CA ALA A 120 -14.98 -4.10 0.52
C ALA A 120 -13.89 -4.28 -0.52
N THR A 121 -12.82 -4.99 -0.14
CA THR A 121 -11.71 -5.29 -1.04
C THR A 121 -11.32 -6.77 -0.93
N LEU A 122 -10.86 -7.29 -2.05
CA LEU A 122 -10.33 -8.63 -2.20
C LEU A 122 -8.85 -8.50 -2.56
N LYS A 123 -8.01 -9.20 -1.80
CA LYS A 123 -6.58 -9.23 -2.03
C LYS A 123 -6.20 -10.53 -2.71
N TYR A 124 -5.63 -10.42 -3.90
CA TYR A 124 -5.00 -11.52 -4.61
C TYR A 124 -3.50 -11.46 -4.39
N ALA A 125 -2.95 -12.55 -3.88
CA ALA A 125 -1.52 -12.71 -3.70
C ALA A 125 -1.08 -14.05 -4.32
N GLY A 126 0.00 -14.03 -5.10
CA GLY A 126 0.95 -15.15 -5.11
C GLY A 126 1.66 -15.15 -3.75
N PRO A 127 2.14 -16.29 -3.25
CA PRO A 127 2.35 -16.49 -1.82
C PRO A 127 3.37 -15.51 -1.21
N TYR A 128 2.90 -14.74 -0.21
CA TYR A 128 3.70 -14.04 0.83
C TYR A 128 4.48 -15.02 1.72
N ASP A 129 4.95 -16.13 1.16
CA ASP A 129 5.62 -17.18 1.90
C ASP A 129 7.13 -16.90 1.94
N LEU A 130 7.56 -16.28 3.04
CA LEU A 130 8.96 -16.12 3.39
C LEU A 130 9.50 -17.32 4.19
N SER A 131 8.74 -18.41 4.33
CA SER A 131 9.13 -19.59 5.13
C SER A 131 10.13 -20.52 4.43
N HIS A 132 10.53 -20.22 3.20
CA HIS A 132 11.60 -20.95 2.50
C HIS A 132 12.96 -20.29 2.73
N GLY A 133 13.49 -20.48 3.94
CA GLY A 133 14.86 -20.17 4.35
C GLY A 133 15.33 -21.13 5.42
#